data_AF-A0A5N6SBT9-F1
#
_entry.id   AF-A0A5N6SBT9-F1
#
_cell.length_a   1.000
_cell.length_b   1.000
_cell.length_c   1.000
_cell.angle_alpha   90.00
_cell.angle_beta   90.00
_cell.angle_gamma   90.00
#
_symmetry.space_group_name_H-M   'P 1'
#
loop_
_entity.id
_entity.type
_entity.pdbx_description
1 polymer ?
#
loop_
_entity_poly.entity_id
_entity_poly.type
_entity_poly.pdbx_seq_one_letter_code
_entity_poly.pdbx_strand_id
1 'polypeptide(L)'
;MNSSCEISEAQQNLLLQHAANSSVYQERYAPDYFPKDFSAVWRGSQLQTDVMRMASGQTRSIDLRRPVDLNEAQTVAADAQPEVQRCKARWQQSRLKVQMVYGALSKGKGTPLYQKAMKRRNAYHTARQASRREMKAVIRARFNEEQPTEDIIRQVHGLPMRSMKAYKTELVPLEQQRAFSLLFRFAPNTERDETECRAAVIDAVSKVGPSRKRRLQEIHSEGPTPGWVTAALQGKQQVQLARRQCLLCMIYGVRGEPFTRDSSFERHIRRIHNKQIQCPDPACQDMLIGHIDIANHMRYIHGA
;
A
#
# COMPACT_ATOMS: atom_id res chain seq x y z
N MET A 1 43.66 -10.72 -11.03
CA MET A 1 42.97 -11.80 -10.32
C MET A 1 43.74 -12.05 -9.02
N ASN A 2 43.20 -11.61 -7.89
CA ASN A 2 43.82 -11.88 -6.59
C ASN A 2 43.25 -13.19 -6.04
N SER A 3 43.90 -14.29 -6.39
CA SER A 3 43.76 -15.59 -5.72
C SER A 3 44.54 -15.57 -4.40
N SER A 4 44.08 -14.78 -3.42
CA SER A 4 44.48 -15.04 -2.04
C SER A 4 43.67 -16.25 -1.56
N CYS A 5 44.32 -17.41 -1.42
CA CYS A 5 43.73 -18.65 -0.92
C CYS A 5 43.29 -18.59 0.56
N GLU A 6 43.42 -17.44 1.21
CA GLU A 6 43.27 -17.29 2.65
C GLU A 6 41.84 -16.93 3.09
N ILE A 7 41.02 -16.39 2.19
CA ILE A 7 39.67 -15.92 2.51
C ILE A 7 38.70 -16.57 1.52
N SER A 8 37.85 -17.47 2.04
CA SER A 8 36.80 -18.09 1.22
C SER A 8 35.80 -17.03 0.73
N GLU A 9 35.15 -17.28 -0.39
CA GLU A 9 34.08 -16.42 -0.93
C GLU A 9 32.99 -16.14 0.12
N ALA A 10 32.68 -17.13 0.96
CA ALA A 10 31.77 -16.98 2.09
C ALA A 10 32.29 -15.99 3.15
N GLN A 11 33.59 -16.01 3.49
CA GLN A 11 34.21 -15.06 4.42
C GLN A 11 34.35 -13.66 3.81
N GLN A 12 34.62 -13.57 2.51
CA GLN A 12 34.66 -12.31 1.79
C GLN A 12 33.27 -11.66 1.76
N ASN A 13 32.22 -12.44 1.52
CA ASN A 13 30.83 -12.01 1.61
C ASN A 13 30.41 -11.60 3.03
N LEU A 14 31.06 -12.17 4.06
CA LEU A 14 30.88 -11.79 5.46
C LEU A 14 31.59 -10.47 5.80
N LEU A 15 32.81 -10.27 5.28
CA LEU A 15 33.61 -9.05 5.46
C LEU A 15 33.02 -7.85 4.70
N LEU A 16 32.46 -8.08 3.51
CA LEU A 16 31.86 -7.05 2.64
C LEU A 16 30.37 -6.78 2.92
N GLN A 17 29.80 -7.33 4.00
CA GLN A 17 28.42 -7.04 4.47
C GLN A 17 27.28 -7.68 3.63
N HIS A 18 27.54 -8.79 2.93
CA HIS A 18 26.55 -9.46 2.06
C HIS A 18 25.78 -10.59 2.75
N ALA A 19 26.35 -11.24 3.76
CA ALA A 19 25.62 -12.22 4.57
C ALA A 19 24.58 -11.56 5.49
N ALA A 20 23.59 -12.33 5.94
CA ALA A 20 22.34 -11.94 6.61
C ALA A 20 22.42 -11.12 7.93
N ASN A 21 23.58 -10.56 8.26
CA ASN A 21 23.83 -9.84 9.50
C ASN A 21 23.84 -8.32 9.25
N SER A 22 22.69 -7.70 9.46
CA SER A 22 22.56 -6.24 9.54
C SER A 22 23.19 -5.62 10.81
N SER A 23 23.92 -6.43 11.61
CA SER A 23 24.57 -6.03 12.86
C SER A 23 26.00 -5.53 12.66
N VAL A 24 26.55 -5.59 11.44
CA VAL A 24 27.94 -5.19 11.18
C VAL A 24 28.22 -3.74 11.57
N TYR A 25 27.31 -2.79 11.29
CA TYR A 25 27.46 -1.41 11.78
C TYR A 25 27.55 -1.37 13.32
N GLN A 26 26.70 -2.12 14.01
CA GLN A 26 26.64 -2.18 15.47
C GLN A 26 27.81 -2.96 16.10
N GLU A 27 28.52 -3.77 15.33
CA GLU A 27 29.65 -4.60 15.80
C GLU A 27 31.01 -4.02 15.41
N ARG A 28 31.10 -3.25 14.32
CA ARG A 28 32.37 -2.79 13.75
C ARG A 28 32.52 -1.27 13.67
N TYR A 29 31.42 -0.52 13.75
CA TYR A 29 31.42 0.95 13.55
C TYR A 29 30.73 1.72 14.69
N ALA A 30 29.90 1.06 15.50
CA ALA A 30 29.33 1.66 16.70
C ALA A 30 30.41 1.76 17.79
N PRO A 31 30.60 2.93 18.42
CA PRO A 31 31.57 3.08 19.51
C PRO A 31 31.20 2.20 20.71
N ASP A 32 32.19 1.52 21.30
CA ASP A 32 31.99 0.57 22.41
C ASP A 32 31.31 1.17 23.65
N TYR A 33 31.41 2.49 23.83
CA TYR A 33 30.86 3.21 24.97
C TYR A 33 29.40 3.63 24.80
N PHE A 34 28.79 3.44 23.62
CA PHE A 34 27.38 3.72 23.40
C PHE A 34 26.54 2.44 23.39
N PRO A 35 25.47 2.35 24.21
CA PRO A 35 24.57 1.20 24.18
C PRO A 35 23.89 1.08 22.81
N LYS A 36 24.00 -0.11 22.21
CA LYS A 36 23.45 -0.47 20.88
C LYS A 36 21.96 -0.15 20.74
N ASP A 37 21.18 -0.28 21.82
CA ASP A 37 19.78 0.16 21.93
C ASP A 37 19.62 1.07 23.16
N PHE A 38 19.92 2.35 22.99
CA PHE A 38 19.80 3.36 24.06
C PHE A 38 18.40 3.36 24.69
N SER A 39 17.37 3.11 23.88
CA SER A 39 15.97 3.18 24.29
C SER A 39 15.53 2.00 25.16
N ALA A 40 16.06 0.81 24.91
CA ALA A 40 15.85 -0.38 25.73
C ALA A 40 16.68 -0.32 27.01
N VAL A 41 17.94 0.12 26.93
CA VAL A 41 18.81 0.32 28.11
C VAL A 41 18.21 1.35 29.07
N TRP A 42 17.74 2.49 28.55
CA TRP A 42 17.07 3.52 29.35
C TRP A 42 15.80 2.99 30.06
N ARG A 43 15.10 2.03 29.44
CA ARG A 43 13.87 1.44 29.97
C ARG A 43 14.09 0.14 30.75
N GLY A 44 15.33 -0.29 30.97
CA GLY A 44 15.64 -1.58 31.61
C GLY A 44 15.04 -2.78 30.89
N SER A 45 14.81 -2.67 29.58
CA SER A 45 14.16 -3.69 28.76
C SER A 45 15.18 -4.46 27.91
N GLN A 46 14.81 -5.65 27.43
CA GLN A 46 15.66 -6.42 26.53
C GLN A 46 15.87 -5.68 25.19
N LEU A 47 17.09 -5.77 24.64
CA LEU A 47 17.43 -5.16 23.35
C LEU A 47 16.47 -5.61 22.24
N GLN A 48 15.98 -4.64 21.46
CA GLN A 48 15.08 -4.90 20.34
C GLN A 48 15.86 -5.22 19.06
N THR A 49 16.61 -6.32 19.07
CA THR A 49 17.51 -6.74 17.98
C THR A 49 16.82 -6.83 16.61
N ASP A 50 15.55 -7.25 16.57
CA ASP A 50 14.77 -7.30 15.34
C ASP A 50 14.39 -5.92 14.79
N VAL A 51 14.10 -4.97 15.67
CA VAL A 51 13.80 -3.57 15.29
C VAL A 51 15.07 -2.90 14.79
N MET A 52 16.18 -3.11 15.50
CA MET A 52 17.50 -2.64 15.09
C MET A 52 17.90 -3.22 13.73
N ARG A 53 17.68 -4.51 13.49
CA ARG A 53 17.92 -5.19 12.21
C ARG A 53 17.07 -4.62 11.08
N MET A 54 15.81 -4.31 11.37
CA MET A 54 14.91 -3.67 10.40
C MET A 54 15.40 -2.25 10.06
N ALA A 55 15.83 -1.48 11.06
CA ALA A 55 16.28 -0.10 10.89
C ALA A 55 17.66 0.00 10.22
N SER A 56 18.62 -0.87 10.53
CA SER A 56 19.92 -0.91 9.84
C SER A 56 19.85 -1.57 8.47
N GLY A 57 18.80 -2.36 8.19
CA GLY A 57 18.51 -2.92 6.87
C GLY A 57 17.83 -1.96 5.88
N GLN A 58 17.71 -0.66 6.20
CA GLN A 58 16.91 0.32 5.47
C GLN A 58 17.20 0.39 3.95
N THR A 59 18.41 0.09 3.49
CA THR A 59 18.73 0.06 2.05
C THR A 59 17.99 -1.06 1.30
N ARG A 60 17.73 -2.20 1.95
CA ARG A 60 17.11 -3.39 1.31
C ARG A 60 15.57 -3.31 1.24
N SER A 61 14.95 -2.46 2.05
CA SER A 61 13.49 -2.22 2.03
C SER A 61 13.05 -1.13 1.04
N ILE A 62 13.97 -0.27 0.60
CA ILE A 62 13.68 0.89 -0.26
C ILE A 62 13.99 0.60 -1.74
N ASP A 63 14.74 -0.46 -2.04
CA ASP A 63 15.04 -0.83 -3.43
C ASP A 63 13.75 -1.20 -4.19
N LEU A 64 13.32 -0.33 -5.11
CA LEU A 64 12.12 -0.55 -5.92
C LEU A 64 12.28 -1.73 -6.90
N ARG A 65 13.49 -2.26 -7.10
CA ARG A 65 13.73 -3.50 -7.86
C ARG A 65 13.27 -4.74 -7.09
N ARG A 66 13.11 -4.64 -5.76
CA ARG A 66 12.71 -5.77 -4.92
C ARG A 66 11.29 -6.21 -5.27
N PRO A 67 11.04 -7.51 -5.55
CA PRO A 67 9.70 -8.01 -5.87
C PRO A 67 8.68 -7.70 -4.76
N VAL A 68 7.75 -6.78 -5.08
CA VAL A 68 6.64 -6.43 -4.20
C VAL A 68 5.56 -7.48 -4.30
N ASP A 69 5.18 -7.91 -5.51
CA ASP A 69 4.13 -8.91 -5.73
C ASP A 69 4.60 -10.04 -6.64
N LEU A 70 3.84 -11.13 -6.62
CA LEU A 70 4.07 -12.27 -7.50
C LEU A 70 3.63 -11.90 -8.93
N ASN A 71 4.44 -12.25 -9.92
CA ASN A 71 4.02 -12.17 -11.31
C ASN A 71 2.94 -13.22 -11.62
N GLU A 72 2.27 -13.12 -12.78
CA GLU A 72 1.15 -14.00 -13.11
C GLU A 72 1.55 -15.48 -13.09
N ALA A 73 2.68 -15.85 -13.70
CA ALA A 73 3.20 -17.22 -13.68
C ALA A 73 3.47 -17.74 -12.26
N GLN A 74 4.06 -16.92 -11.40
CA GLN A 74 4.30 -17.25 -9.99
C GLN A 74 2.99 -17.38 -9.21
N THR A 75 1.98 -16.54 -9.49
CA THR A 75 0.67 -16.70 -8.85
C THR A 75 -0.01 -18.01 -9.26
N VAL A 76 0.13 -18.42 -10.52
CA VAL A 76 -0.38 -19.70 -11.02
C VAL A 76 0.36 -20.85 -10.35
N ALA A 77 1.69 -20.79 -10.25
CA ALA A 77 2.49 -21.79 -9.57
C ALA A 77 2.17 -21.93 -8.08
N ALA A 78 1.98 -20.80 -7.37
CA ALA A 78 1.53 -20.81 -5.98
C ALA A 78 0.13 -21.42 -5.84
N ASP A 79 -0.81 -21.04 -6.72
CA ASP A 79 -2.16 -21.59 -6.69
C ASP A 79 -2.18 -23.09 -7.08
N ALA A 80 -1.20 -23.58 -7.85
CA ALA A 80 -1.05 -24.98 -8.26
C ALA A 80 -0.53 -25.92 -7.15
N GLN A 81 -0.12 -25.38 -5.99
CA GLN A 81 0.41 -26.19 -4.89
C GLN A 81 -0.57 -27.30 -4.44
N PRO A 82 -0.09 -28.52 -4.13
CA PRO A 82 -0.96 -29.66 -3.84
C PRO A 82 -1.96 -29.40 -2.71
N GLU A 83 -1.54 -28.71 -1.65
CA GLU A 83 -2.42 -28.40 -0.53
C GLU A 83 -3.56 -27.46 -0.93
N VAL A 84 -3.26 -26.44 -1.74
CA VAL A 84 -4.24 -25.49 -2.25
C VAL A 84 -5.27 -26.22 -3.12
N GLN A 85 -4.82 -27.11 -4.00
CA GLN A 85 -5.68 -27.91 -4.86
C GLN A 85 -6.55 -28.89 -4.06
N ARG A 86 -5.99 -29.57 -3.04
CA ARG A 86 -6.78 -30.42 -2.13
C ARG A 86 -7.87 -29.63 -1.40
N CYS A 87 -7.55 -28.44 -0.90
CA CYS A 87 -8.52 -27.59 -0.23
C CYS A 87 -9.59 -27.06 -1.20
N LYS A 88 -9.20 -26.71 -2.43
CA LYS A 88 -10.10 -26.30 -3.51
C LYS A 88 -11.09 -27.40 -3.88
N ALA A 89 -10.61 -28.63 -4.10
CA ALA A 89 -11.46 -29.78 -4.41
C ALA A 89 -12.47 -30.08 -3.29
N ARG A 90 -12.02 -30.06 -2.02
CA ARG A 90 -12.90 -30.26 -0.85
C ARG A 90 -13.98 -29.17 -0.74
N TRP A 91 -13.62 -27.92 -1.03
CA TRP A 91 -14.59 -26.82 -1.08
C TRP A 91 -15.60 -27.00 -2.21
N GLN A 92 -15.14 -27.33 -3.44
CA GLN A 92 -16.01 -27.56 -4.59
C GLN A 92 -17.01 -28.69 -4.34
N GLN A 93 -16.57 -29.83 -3.80
CA GLN A 93 -17.45 -30.94 -3.43
C GLN A 93 -18.53 -30.51 -2.44
N SER A 94 -18.16 -29.74 -1.40
CA SER A 94 -19.16 -29.25 -0.44
C SER A 94 -20.09 -28.20 -1.04
N ARG A 95 -19.59 -27.37 -1.97
CA ARG A 95 -20.42 -26.40 -2.70
C ARG A 95 -21.49 -27.13 -3.53
N LEU A 96 -21.08 -28.17 -4.26
CA LEU A 96 -21.98 -29.00 -5.07
C LEU A 96 -23.03 -29.70 -4.19
N LYS A 97 -22.65 -30.26 -3.05
CA LYS A 97 -23.60 -30.87 -2.11
C LYS A 97 -24.68 -29.88 -1.63
N VAL A 98 -24.31 -28.64 -1.32
CA VAL A 98 -25.30 -27.61 -0.94
C VAL A 98 -26.17 -27.23 -2.13
N GLN A 99 -25.60 -27.12 -3.34
CA GLN A 99 -26.36 -26.81 -4.55
C GLN A 99 -27.34 -27.93 -4.93
N MET A 100 -26.98 -29.20 -4.75
CA MET A 100 -27.89 -30.31 -5.02
C MET A 100 -29.10 -30.32 -4.09
N VAL A 101 -28.91 -29.98 -2.81
CA VAL A 101 -29.99 -30.02 -1.81
C VAL A 101 -30.88 -28.77 -1.87
N TYR A 102 -30.29 -27.58 -2.07
CA TYR A 102 -30.99 -26.30 -1.95
C TYR A 102 -31.07 -25.50 -3.26
N GLY A 103 -30.61 -26.07 -4.38
CA GLY A 103 -30.48 -25.43 -5.69
C GLY A 103 -29.31 -24.42 -5.76
N ALA A 104 -29.31 -23.45 -4.85
CA ALA A 104 -28.29 -22.41 -4.78
C ALA A 104 -27.55 -22.43 -3.44
N LEU A 105 -26.25 -22.07 -3.46
CA LEU A 105 -25.43 -21.98 -2.25
C LEU A 105 -26.02 -21.00 -1.22
N SER A 106 -26.63 -19.90 -1.68
CA SER A 106 -27.28 -18.90 -0.83
C SER A 106 -28.51 -19.43 -0.11
N LYS A 107 -29.30 -20.29 -0.76
CA LYS A 107 -30.53 -20.88 -0.18
C LYS A 107 -30.22 -21.87 0.94
N GLY A 108 -29.02 -22.42 0.98
CA GLY A 108 -28.57 -23.27 2.09
C GLY A 108 -28.14 -22.51 3.35
N LYS A 109 -28.20 -21.16 3.38
CA LYS A 109 -27.72 -20.37 4.52
C LYS A 109 -28.46 -20.74 5.81
N GLY A 110 -27.71 -20.95 6.90
CA GLY A 110 -28.23 -21.42 8.19
C GLY A 110 -28.15 -22.94 8.39
N THR A 111 -27.94 -23.71 7.31
CA THR A 111 -27.86 -25.17 7.40
C THR A 111 -26.47 -25.67 7.82
N PRO A 112 -26.35 -26.86 8.43
CA PRO A 112 -25.04 -27.45 8.77
C PRO A 112 -24.19 -27.73 7.52
N LEU A 113 -24.82 -28.08 6.38
CA LEU A 113 -24.14 -28.30 5.11
C LEU A 113 -23.49 -27.00 4.59
N TYR A 114 -24.19 -25.88 4.67
CA TYR A 114 -23.65 -24.57 4.31
C TYR A 114 -22.49 -24.16 5.22
N GLN A 115 -22.62 -24.34 6.53
CA GLN A 115 -21.54 -24.05 7.48
C GLN A 115 -20.29 -24.87 7.16
N LYS A 116 -20.44 -26.17 6.87
CA LYS A 116 -19.33 -27.04 6.43
C LYS A 116 -18.69 -26.55 5.13
N ALA A 117 -19.50 -26.12 4.16
CA ALA A 117 -19.00 -25.55 2.91
C ALA A 117 -18.22 -24.25 3.13
N MET A 118 -18.69 -23.36 4.02
CA MET A 118 -18.00 -22.12 4.38
C MET A 118 -16.69 -22.37 5.12
N LYS A 119 -16.64 -23.32 6.07
CA LYS A 119 -15.39 -23.72 6.74
C LYS A 119 -14.35 -24.19 5.72
N ARG A 120 -14.76 -25.02 4.75
CA ARG A 120 -13.87 -25.48 3.66
C ARG A 120 -13.45 -24.37 2.70
N ARG A 121 -14.33 -23.42 2.41
CA ARG A 121 -13.99 -22.22 1.62
C ARG A 121 -12.92 -21.40 2.31
N ASN A 122 -13.06 -21.16 3.61
CA ASN A 122 -12.08 -20.41 4.39
C ASN A 122 -10.74 -21.16 4.42
N ALA A 123 -10.75 -22.48 4.65
CA ALA A 123 -9.54 -23.30 4.58
C ALA A 123 -8.83 -23.20 3.22
N TYR A 124 -9.57 -23.21 2.10
CA TYR A 124 -9.02 -22.96 0.77
C TYR A 124 -8.35 -21.59 0.65
N HIS A 125 -9.03 -20.51 1.07
CA HIS A 125 -8.46 -19.17 0.99
C HIS A 125 -7.22 -19.00 1.90
N THR A 126 -7.23 -19.62 3.08
CA THR A 126 -6.09 -19.65 3.99
C THR A 126 -4.90 -20.37 3.36
N ALA A 127 -5.10 -21.59 2.84
CA ALA A 127 -4.04 -22.36 2.18
C ALA A 127 -3.48 -21.62 0.96
N ARG A 128 -4.36 -21.02 0.13
CA ARG A 128 -3.95 -20.21 -1.02
C ARG A 128 -3.11 -19.01 -0.61
N GLN A 129 -3.52 -18.30 0.44
CA GLN A 129 -2.76 -17.14 0.92
C GLN A 129 -1.43 -17.55 1.56
N ALA A 130 -1.39 -18.66 2.30
CA ALA A 130 -0.17 -19.21 2.88
C ALA A 130 0.85 -19.56 1.77
N SER A 131 0.43 -20.33 0.76
CA SER A 131 1.27 -20.68 -0.38
C SER A 131 1.83 -19.45 -1.12
N ARG A 132 0.99 -18.42 -1.34
CA ARG A 132 1.45 -17.17 -1.95
C ARG A 132 2.45 -16.42 -1.09
N ARG A 133 2.28 -16.43 0.23
CA ARG A 133 3.23 -15.82 1.17
C ARG A 133 4.57 -16.54 1.14
N GLU A 134 4.55 -17.87 1.14
CA GLU A 134 5.74 -18.70 1.06
C GLU A 134 6.50 -18.47 -0.25
N MET A 135 5.82 -18.50 -1.39
CA MET A 135 6.44 -18.21 -2.68
C MET A 135 7.04 -16.80 -2.73
N LYS A 136 6.34 -15.81 -2.16
CA LYS A 136 6.82 -14.44 -2.04
C LYS A 136 8.06 -14.35 -1.12
N ALA A 137 8.11 -15.15 -0.06
CA ALA A 137 9.27 -15.23 0.83
C ALA A 137 10.48 -15.81 0.09
N VAL A 138 10.31 -16.91 -0.67
CA VAL A 138 11.37 -17.53 -1.47
C VAL A 138 11.93 -16.57 -2.51
N ILE A 139 11.06 -15.92 -3.29
CA ILE A 139 11.48 -14.96 -4.32
C ILE A 139 12.24 -13.79 -3.68
N ARG A 140 11.76 -13.27 -2.55
CA ARG A 140 12.43 -12.19 -1.84
C ARG A 140 13.74 -12.63 -1.22
N ALA A 141 13.83 -13.86 -0.69
CA ALA A 141 15.07 -14.39 -0.15
C ALA A 141 16.14 -14.46 -1.25
N ARG A 142 15.79 -15.10 -2.37
CA ARG A 142 16.64 -15.18 -3.56
C ARG A 142 17.09 -13.81 -4.06
N PHE A 143 16.17 -12.85 -4.17
CA PHE A 143 16.52 -11.49 -4.55
C PHE A 143 17.52 -10.86 -3.56
N ASN A 144 17.29 -10.98 -2.25
CA ASN A 144 18.17 -10.36 -1.25
C ASN A 144 19.57 -11.02 -1.20
N GLU A 145 19.72 -12.21 -1.77
CA GLU A 145 20.98 -12.95 -1.86
C GLU A 145 21.72 -12.66 -3.18
N GLU A 146 21.02 -12.73 -4.31
CA GLU A 146 21.62 -12.57 -5.65
C GLU A 146 21.91 -11.11 -6.00
N GLN A 147 20.98 -10.20 -5.66
CA GLN A 147 21.03 -8.81 -6.11
C GLN A 147 22.28 -8.07 -5.60
N PRO A 148 22.67 -8.18 -4.31
CA PRO A 148 23.90 -7.54 -3.84
C PRO A 148 25.13 -8.04 -4.58
N THR A 149 25.24 -9.35 -4.80
CA THR A 149 26.34 -9.96 -5.55
C THR A 149 26.43 -9.41 -6.97
N GLU A 150 25.28 -9.28 -7.66
CA GLU A 150 25.25 -8.69 -8.99
C GLU A 150 25.70 -7.21 -8.99
N ASP A 151 25.28 -6.42 -8.01
CA ASP A 151 25.66 -5.01 -7.89
C ASP A 151 27.16 -4.86 -7.60
N ILE A 152 27.78 -5.71 -6.76
CA ILE A 152 29.23 -5.71 -6.52
C ILE A 152 29.98 -6.00 -7.80
N ILE A 153 29.61 -7.07 -8.51
CA ILE A 153 30.27 -7.48 -9.75
C ILE A 153 30.26 -6.30 -10.72
N ARG A 154 29.11 -5.63 -10.87
CA ARG A 154 29.00 -4.43 -11.71
C ARG A 154 29.93 -3.31 -11.25
N GLN A 155 29.94 -3.01 -9.95
CA GLN A 155 30.78 -1.95 -9.40
C GLN A 155 32.28 -2.23 -9.58
N VAL A 156 32.73 -3.46 -9.32
CA VAL A 156 34.13 -3.90 -9.52
C VAL A 156 34.54 -3.78 -10.99
N HIS A 157 33.62 -4.05 -11.91
CA HIS A 157 33.85 -3.92 -13.34
C HIS A 157 33.57 -2.52 -13.90
N GLY A 158 33.25 -1.52 -13.06
CA GLY A 158 32.92 -0.17 -13.50
C GLY A 158 31.65 -0.08 -14.37
N LEU A 159 30.80 -1.10 -14.32
CA LEU A 159 29.55 -1.15 -15.06
C LEU A 159 28.47 -0.34 -14.34
N PRO A 160 27.57 0.32 -15.08
CA PRO A 160 26.45 1.00 -14.47
C PRO A 160 25.54 0.01 -13.73
N MET A 161 25.02 0.45 -12.58
CA MET A 161 23.99 -0.30 -11.86
C MET A 161 22.77 -0.50 -12.76
N ARG A 162 22.11 -1.65 -12.63
CA ARG A 162 20.86 -1.92 -13.37
C ARG A 162 19.84 -0.83 -13.03
N SER A 163 19.45 -0.04 -14.04
CA SER A 163 18.48 1.03 -13.86
C SER A 163 17.20 0.45 -13.27
N MET A 164 16.66 1.15 -12.28
CA MET A 164 15.34 0.88 -11.77
C MET A 164 14.38 1.07 -12.95
N LYS A 165 13.47 0.12 -13.19
CA LYS A 165 12.28 0.43 -13.98
C LYS A 165 11.63 1.60 -13.25
N ALA A 166 11.68 2.79 -13.84
CA ALA A 166 10.94 3.93 -13.33
C ALA A 166 9.50 3.44 -13.19
N TYR A 167 9.07 3.18 -11.95
CA TYR A 167 7.65 3.13 -11.70
C TYR A 167 7.14 4.44 -12.27
N LYS A 168 6.11 4.39 -13.11
CA LYS A 168 5.38 5.61 -13.45
C LYS A 168 4.92 6.15 -12.11
N THR A 169 5.69 7.08 -11.55
CA THR A 169 5.28 7.88 -10.42
C THR A 169 3.97 8.44 -10.89
N GLU A 170 2.86 7.89 -10.37
CA GLU A 170 1.56 8.52 -10.49
C GLU A 170 1.84 9.98 -10.16
N LEU A 171 1.68 10.88 -11.16
CA LEU A 171 2.18 12.24 -11.08
C LEU A 171 1.78 12.79 -9.73
N VAL A 172 2.76 12.92 -8.82
CA VAL A 172 2.54 13.54 -7.52
C VAL A 172 1.92 14.89 -7.86
N PRO A 173 0.71 15.22 -7.35
CA PRO A 173 0.04 16.46 -7.69
C PRO A 173 1.01 17.63 -7.59
N LEU A 174 0.96 18.57 -8.54
CA LEU A 174 1.96 19.64 -8.65
C LEU A 174 2.14 20.42 -7.34
N GLU A 175 1.06 20.57 -6.58
CA GLU A 175 1.02 21.17 -5.24
C GLU A 175 1.89 20.40 -4.23
N GLN A 176 1.85 19.06 -4.24
CA GLN A 176 2.66 18.20 -3.39
C GLN A 176 4.13 18.22 -3.80
N GLN A 177 4.43 18.26 -5.11
CA GLN A 177 5.80 18.41 -5.58
C GLN A 177 6.40 19.76 -5.15
N ARG A 178 5.61 20.85 -5.26
CA ARG A 178 6.01 22.19 -4.83
C ARG A 178 6.21 22.28 -3.33
N ALA A 179 5.31 21.71 -2.53
CA ALA A 179 5.48 21.68 -1.08
C ALA A 179 6.71 20.84 -0.68
N PHE A 180 6.93 19.70 -1.32
CA PHE A 180 8.10 18.87 -1.09
C PHE A 180 9.40 19.61 -1.43
N SER A 181 9.48 20.25 -2.60
CA SER A 181 10.69 20.97 -3.00
C SER A 181 11.00 22.16 -2.08
N LEU A 182 9.98 22.85 -1.55
CA LEU A 182 10.15 23.96 -0.62
C LEU A 182 10.50 23.50 0.80
N LEU A 183 9.89 22.41 1.30
CA LEU A 183 10.18 21.87 2.63
C LEU A 183 11.59 21.28 2.75
N PHE A 184 12.09 20.70 1.65
CA PHE A 184 13.41 20.07 1.60
C PHE A 184 14.48 20.96 0.92
N ARG A 185 14.18 22.24 0.72
CA ARG A 185 15.17 23.22 0.28
C ARG A 185 16.15 23.51 1.42
N PHE A 186 17.44 23.69 1.09
CA PHE A 186 18.43 24.15 2.05
C PHE A 186 18.07 25.53 2.63
N ALA A 187 18.38 25.73 3.91
CA ALA A 187 18.15 27.00 4.58
C ALA A 187 18.88 28.13 3.83
N PRO A 188 18.19 29.23 3.50
CA PRO A 188 18.83 30.37 2.87
C PRO A 188 19.77 31.09 3.86
N ASN A 189 20.75 31.81 3.34
CA ASN A 189 21.83 32.41 4.13
C ASN A 189 21.47 33.78 4.75
N THR A 190 20.27 34.30 4.49
CA THR A 190 19.82 35.62 4.98
C THR A 190 18.47 35.52 5.68
N GLU A 191 18.25 36.34 6.70
CA GLU A 191 16.99 36.36 7.47
C GLU A 191 15.78 36.74 6.62
N ARG A 192 15.97 37.65 5.64
CA ARG A 192 14.90 38.06 4.71
C ARG A 192 14.46 36.87 3.85
N ASP A 193 15.41 36.18 3.24
CA ASP A 193 15.12 35.01 2.40
C ASP A 193 14.51 33.86 3.21
N GLU A 194 14.91 33.70 4.48
CA GLU A 194 14.32 32.71 5.37
C GLU A 194 12.84 33.02 5.65
N THR A 195 12.52 34.29 5.89
CA THR A 195 11.14 34.73 6.13
C THR A 195 10.26 34.51 4.89
N GLU A 196 10.77 34.84 3.70
CA GLU A 196 10.08 34.60 2.43
C GLU A 196 9.93 33.10 2.14
N CYS A 197 10.96 32.30 2.40
CA CYS A 197 10.92 30.85 2.26
C CYS A 197 9.88 30.22 3.18
N ARG A 198 9.80 30.66 4.45
CA ARG A 198 8.78 30.22 5.41
C ARG A 198 7.37 30.56 4.92
N ALA A 199 7.15 31.78 4.44
CA ALA A 199 5.86 32.18 3.86
C ALA A 199 5.49 31.31 2.65
N ALA A 200 6.43 31.05 1.74
CA ALA A 200 6.22 30.20 0.58
C ALA A 200 5.94 28.73 0.94
N VAL A 201 6.60 28.21 1.97
CA VAL A 201 6.34 26.86 2.51
C VAL A 201 4.93 26.79 3.11
N ILE A 202 4.53 27.77 3.91
CA ILE A 202 3.18 27.82 4.51
C ILE A 202 2.10 27.89 3.42
N ASP A 203 2.29 28.74 2.41
CA ASP A 203 1.42 28.81 1.22
C ASP A 203 1.34 27.45 0.51
N ALA A 204 2.48 26.83 0.21
CA ALA A 204 2.52 25.56 -0.51
C ALA A 204 1.88 24.41 0.30
N VAL A 205 2.14 24.33 1.60
CA VAL A 205 1.57 23.29 2.48
C VAL A 205 0.07 23.50 2.67
N SER A 206 -0.41 24.74 2.74
CA SER A 206 -1.85 25.02 2.80
C SER A 206 -2.59 24.56 1.53
N LYS A 207 -1.92 24.62 0.37
CA LYS A 207 -2.45 24.15 -0.92
C LYS A 207 -2.43 22.63 -1.12
N VAL A 208 -1.60 21.88 -0.40
CA VAL A 208 -1.58 20.39 -0.46
C VAL A 208 -2.86 19.75 0.10
N GLY A 209 -3.68 20.53 0.81
CA GLY A 209 -4.94 20.09 1.39
C GLY A 209 -4.76 19.10 2.54
N PRO A 210 -5.83 18.80 3.29
CA PRO A 210 -5.75 17.87 4.41
C PRO A 210 -5.34 16.45 3.97
N SER A 211 -4.77 15.66 4.87
CA SER A 211 -4.41 14.27 4.58
C SER A 211 -5.61 13.49 4.04
N ARG A 212 -5.37 12.43 3.24
CA ARG A 212 -6.43 11.56 2.72
C ARG A 212 -7.38 11.06 3.82
N LYS A 213 -6.85 10.79 5.01
CA LYS A 213 -7.62 10.36 6.19
C LYS A 213 -8.53 11.48 6.70
N ARG A 214 -8.04 12.72 6.74
CA ARG A 214 -8.82 13.89 7.18
C ARG A 214 -9.87 14.30 6.15
N ARG A 215 -9.56 14.28 4.86
CA ARG A 215 -10.55 14.46 3.78
C ARG A 215 -11.68 13.44 3.84
N LEU A 216 -11.35 12.18 4.11
CA LEU A 216 -12.35 11.12 4.34
C LEU A 216 -13.19 11.36 5.59
N GLN A 217 -12.65 11.98 6.64
CA GLN A 217 -13.44 12.35 7.82
C GLN A 217 -14.36 13.53 7.54
N GLU A 218 -13.92 14.50 6.75
CA GLU A 218 -14.70 15.68 6.34
C GLU A 218 -15.90 15.31 5.45
N ILE A 219 -15.80 14.29 4.59
CA ILE A 219 -16.97 13.75 3.85
C ILE A 219 -18.09 13.30 4.81
N HIS A 220 -17.73 12.91 6.03
CA HIS A 220 -18.65 12.34 7.02
C HIS A 220 -18.95 13.30 8.17
N SER A 221 -18.43 14.53 8.13
CA SER A 221 -18.74 15.52 9.16
C SER A 221 -20.11 16.12 8.90
N GLU A 222 -20.89 16.32 9.97
CA GLU A 222 -22.20 17.00 9.93
C GLU A 222 -22.07 18.54 9.76
N GLY A 223 -20.85 19.04 9.60
CA GLY A 223 -20.57 20.45 9.37
C GLY A 223 -20.81 20.87 7.92
N PRO A 224 -20.88 22.19 7.65
CA PRO A 224 -21.02 22.70 6.29
C PRO A 224 -19.86 22.24 5.41
N THR A 225 -20.15 21.98 4.14
CA THR A 225 -19.18 21.59 3.11
C THR A 225 -17.97 22.54 3.15
N PRO A 226 -16.72 22.03 3.25
CA PRO A 226 -15.55 22.89 3.38
C PRO A 226 -15.43 23.92 2.25
N GLY A 227 -14.97 25.13 2.56
CA GLY A 227 -14.86 26.23 1.58
C GLY A 227 -14.03 25.93 0.34
N TRP A 228 -13.02 25.05 0.44
CA TRP A 228 -12.22 24.59 -0.69
C TRP A 228 -12.97 23.62 -1.61
N VAL A 229 -13.94 22.88 -1.06
CA VAL A 229 -14.84 22.00 -1.82
C VAL A 229 -15.87 22.83 -2.58
N THR A 230 -16.47 23.82 -1.93
CA THR A 230 -17.44 24.72 -2.60
C THR A 230 -16.76 25.54 -3.71
N ALA A 231 -15.53 26.02 -3.49
CA ALA A 231 -14.74 26.68 -4.53
C ALA A 231 -14.44 25.78 -5.75
N ALA A 232 -14.19 24.48 -5.54
CA ALA A 232 -13.97 23.52 -6.62
C ALA A 232 -15.23 23.22 -7.47
N LEU A 233 -16.40 23.59 -6.95
CA LEU A 233 -17.72 23.40 -7.56
C LEU A 233 -18.31 24.70 -8.14
N GLN A 234 -17.79 25.87 -7.73
CA GLN A 234 -18.22 27.17 -8.24
C GLN A 234 -18.03 27.26 -9.76
N GLY A 235 -19.12 27.51 -10.48
CA GLY A 235 -19.15 27.65 -11.94
C GLY A 235 -19.51 26.39 -12.73
N LYS A 236 -19.70 25.23 -12.09
CA LYS A 236 -20.20 24.00 -12.75
C LYS A 236 -21.72 23.91 -12.59
N GLN A 237 -22.46 23.96 -13.71
CA GLN A 237 -23.93 23.88 -13.70
C GLN A 237 -24.46 22.51 -13.25
N GLN A 238 -23.74 21.42 -13.52
CA GLN A 238 -24.02 20.05 -13.07
C GLN A 238 -22.72 19.23 -13.11
N VAL A 239 -22.48 18.36 -12.12
CA VAL A 239 -21.33 17.44 -12.16
C VAL A 239 -21.72 16.16 -12.88
N GLN A 240 -21.29 16.00 -14.14
CA GLN A 240 -21.38 14.73 -14.85
C GLN A 240 -20.24 13.79 -14.44
N LEU A 241 -20.61 12.59 -14.02
CA LEU A 241 -19.67 11.55 -13.61
C LEU A 241 -19.39 10.59 -14.78
N ALA A 242 -18.15 10.11 -14.85
CA ALA A 242 -17.87 8.93 -15.65
C ALA A 242 -18.50 7.68 -15.01
N ARG A 243 -18.89 6.71 -15.84
CA ARG A 243 -19.44 5.44 -15.36
C ARG A 243 -18.48 4.77 -14.36
N ARG A 244 -18.98 4.51 -13.17
CA ARG A 244 -18.38 3.94 -11.96
C ARG A 244 -17.48 4.92 -11.24
N GLN A 245 -17.77 6.21 -11.26
CA GLN A 245 -17.02 7.22 -10.52
C GLN A 245 -17.76 7.64 -9.25
N CYS A 246 -17.03 7.93 -8.17
CA CYS A 246 -17.64 8.36 -6.91
C CYS A 246 -17.52 9.87 -6.76
N LEU A 247 -18.66 10.59 -6.79
CA LEU A 247 -18.72 12.05 -6.64
C LEU A 247 -18.09 12.52 -5.32
N LEU A 248 -18.43 11.87 -4.20
CA LEU A 248 -17.91 12.21 -2.87
C LEU A 248 -16.37 12.14 -2.84
N CYS A 249 -15.81 11.05 -3.37
CA CYS A 249 -14.36 10.92 -3.44
C CYS A 249 -13.70 11.87 -4.44
N MET A 250 -14.37 12.20 -5.55
CA MET A 250 -13.84 13.09 -6.56
C MET A 250 -13.76 14.52 -6.04
N ILE A 251 -14.87 15.01 -5.48
CA ILE A 251 -15.01 16.38 -4.99
C ILE A 251 -14.05 16.65 -3.83
N TYR A 252 -13.92 15.69 -2.91
CA TYR A 252 -12.99 15.81 -1.80
C TYR A 252 -11.55 15.40 -2.19
N GLY A 253 -11.26 15.17 -3.47
CA GLY A 253 -9.93 14.83 -3.97
C GLY A 253 -9.34 13.52 -3.39
N VAL A 254 -10.17 12.64 -2.86
CA VAL A 254 -9.76 11.34 -2.31
C VAL A 254 -9.49 10.33 -3.42
N ARG A 255 -10.29 10.38 -4.50
CA ARG A 255 -10.13 9.55 -5.70
C ARG A 255 -10.86 10.16 -6.90
N GLY A 256 -10.12 10.47 -7.96
CA GLY A 256 -10.68 10.89 -9.25
C GLY A 256 -11.01 9.72 -10.19
N GLU A 257 -10.29 8.62 -10.12
CA GLU A 257 -10.42 7.52 -11.10
C GLU A 257 -11.71 6.69 -10.93
N PRO A 258 -12.37 6.27 -12.03
CA PRO A 258 -13.51 5.35 -11.97
C PRO A 258 -13.10 3.96 -11.48
N PHE A 259 -14.04 3.21 -10.91
CA PHE A 259 -13.83 1.82 -10.54
C PHE A 259 -13.88 0.91 -11.77
N THR A 260 -13.03 -0.11 -11.79
CA THR A 260 -12.98 -1.09 -12.89
C THR A 260 -14.23 -1.97 -12.98
N ARG A 261 -14.91 -2.20 -11.84
CA ARG A 261 -16.08 -3.09 -11.74
C ARG A 261 -17.16 -2.47 -10.84
N ASP A 262 -18.43 -2.72 -11.17
CA ASP A 262 -19.58 -2.26 -10.36
C ASP A 262 -19.52 -2.80 -8.93
N SER A 263 -19.17 -4.08 -8.77
CA SER A 263 -18.99 -4.70 -7.45
C SER A 263 -17.90 -4.03 -6.60
N SER A 264 -16.91 -3.38 -7.21
CA SER A 264 -15.86 -2.64 -6.51
C SER A 264 -16.33 -1.26 -6.10
N PHE A 265 -17.11 -0.58 -6.96
CA PHE A 265 -17.77 0.69 -6.65
C PHE A 265 -18.76 0.53 -5.49
N GLU A 266 -19.67 -0.44 -5.56
CA GLU A 266 -20.65 -0.69 -4.50
C GLU A 266 -19.99 -1.07 -3.17
N ARG A 267 -18.94 -1.91 -3.23
CA ARG A 267 -18.16 -2.26 -2.05
C ARG A 267 -17.44 -1.04 -1.46
N HIS A 268 -16.97 -0.13 -2.30
CA HIS A 268 -16.34 1.10 -1.85
C HIS A 268 -17.36 2.00 -1.13
N ILE A 269 -18.52 2.26 -1.74
CA ILE A 269 -19.57 3.08 -1.10
C ILE A 269 -19.99 2.44 0.22
N ARG A 270 -20.20 1.12 0.26
CA ARG A 270 -20.55 0.40 1.49
C ARG A 270 -19.51 0.51 2.59
N ARG A 271 -18.22 0.57 2.26
CA ARG A 271 -17.15 0.59 3.26
C ARG A 271 -16.78 1.99 3.69
N ILE A 272 -16.83 2.93 2.75
CA ILE A 272 -16.34 4.28 2.96
C ILE A 272 -17.50 5.19 3.28
N HIS A 273 -18.57 5.21 2.49
CA HIS A 273 -19.64 6.22 2.52
C HIS A 273 -20.97 5.72 3.11
N ASN A 274 -21.01 4.65 3.90
CA ASN A 274 -22.27 4.04 4.39
C ASN A 274 -23.01 4.83 5.50
N LYS A 275 -22.73 6.13 5.64
CA LYS A 275 -23.43 7.01 6.58
C LYS A 275 -24.40 7.91 5.81
N GLN A 276 -25.26 8.61 6.55
CA GLN A 276 -26.09 9.67 6.00
C GLN A 276 -25.19 10.83 5.55
N ILE A 277 -25.32 11.25 4.29
CA ILE A 277 -24.47 12.28 3.67
C ILE A 277 -25.34 13.11 2.73
N GLN A 278 -25.14 14.44 2.73
CA GLN A 278 -25.79 15.32 1.76
C GLN A 278 -25.05 15.27 0.43
N CYS A 279 -25.78 15.22 -0.69
CA CYS A 279 -25.14 15.32 -1.98
C CYS A 279 -24.39 16.67 -2.09
N PRO A 280 -23.09 16.66 -2.45
CA PRO A 280 -22.28 17.87 -2.54
C PRO A 280 -22.51 18.68 -3.82
N ASP A 281 -23.28 18.18 -4.78
CA ASP A 281 -23.57 18.92 -6.03
C ASP A 281 -24.51 20.11 -5.71
N PRO A 282 -24.15 21.37 -6.05
CA PRO A 282 -25.00 22.52 -5.78
C PRO A 282 -26.41 22.42 -6.41
N ALA A 283 -26.55 21.69 -7.52
CA ALA A 283 -27.82 21.45 -8.19
C ALA A 283 -28.63 20.31 -7.54
N CYS A 284 -28.02 19.51 -6.67
CA CYS A 284 -28.64 18.38 -6.02
C CYS A 284 -28.37 18.40 -4.51
N GLN A 285 -29.37 18.81 -3.73
CA GLN A 285 -29.26 18.91 -2.27
C GLN A 285 -29.85 17.71 -1.54
N ASP A 286 -29.99 16.57 -2.23
CA ASP A 286 -30.63 15.37 -1.69
C ASP A 286 -29.86 14.80 -0.49
N MET A 287 -30.60 14.38 0.53
CA MET A 287 -30.07 13.67 1.68
C MET A 287 -30.03 12.17 1.36
N LEU A 288 -28.82 11.60 1.30
CA LEU A 288 -28.62 10.21 0.92
C LEU A 288 -28.41 9.33 2.16
N ILE A 289 -29.24 8.30 2.32
CA ILE A 289 -29.23 7.44 3.51
C ILE A 289 -28.66 6.06 3.18
N GLY A 290 -27.41 5.85 3.57
CA GLY A 290 -26.76 4.56 3.44
C GLY A 290 -26.33 4.21 2.01
N HIS A 291 -25.63 3.10 1.88
CA HIS A 291 -24.85 2.82 0.68
C HIS A 291 -25.64 2.52 -0.61
N ILE A 292 -26.88 2.04 -0.50
CA ILE A 292 -27.70 1.71 -1.68
C ILE A 292 -28.20 3.02 -2.31
N ASP A 293 -28.75 3.91 -1.49
CA ASP A 293 -29.26 5.20 -1.92
C ASP A 293 -28.14 6.05 -2.52
N ILE A 294 -26.98 6.09 -1.86
CA ILE A 294 -25.80 6.79 -2.41
C ILE A 294 -25.39 6.19 -3.75
N ALA A 295 -25.30 4.86 -3.90
CA ALA A 295 -24.87 4.24 -5.15
C ALA A 295 -25.87 4.47 -6.29
N ASN A 296 -27.17 4.38 -6.02
CA ASN A 296 -28.22 4.60 -7.01
C ASN A 296 -28.31 6.06 -7.40
N HIS A 297 -28.21 6.97 -6.43
CA HIS A 297 -28.19 8.41 -6.67
C HIS A 297 -27.07 8.80 -7.63
N MET A 298 -25.85 8.33 -7.38
CA MET A 298 -24.72 8.60 -8.26
C MET A 298 -24.93 8.06 -9.69
N ARG A 299 -25.58 6.90 -9.83
CA ARG A 299 -25.85 6.27 -11.13
C ARG A 299 -26.91 7.00 -11.93
N TYR A 300 -28.03 7.31 -11.29
CA TYR A 300 -29.22 7.80 -12.00
C TYR A 300 -29.29 9.32 -12.10
N ILE A 301 -28.73 10.05 -11.13
CA ILE A 301 -28.76 11.52 -11.09
C ILE A 301 -27.50 12.10 -11.75
N HIS A 302 -26.33 11.53 -11.46
CA HIS A 302 -25.05 12.04 -11.93
C HIS A 302 -24.39 11.21 -13.05
N GLY A 303 -25.00 10.10 -13.48
CA GLY A 303 -24.53 9.29 -14.62
C GLY A 303 -23.35 8.35 -14.35
N ALA A 304 -23.05 8.04 -13.08
CA ALA A 304 -22.02 7.06 -12.71
C ALA A 304 -22.41 5.60 -12.97
#